data_AF-A0A1V5NNL1-F1
#
_entry.id   AF-A0A1V5NNL1-F1
#
_cell.length_a   1.000
_cell.length_b   1.000
_cell.length_c   1.000
_cell.angle_alpha   90.00
_cell.angle_beta   90.00
_cell.angle_gamma   90.00
#
_symmetry.space_group_name_H-M   'P 1'
#
loop_
_entity.id
_entity.type
_entity.pdbx_description
1 polymer ?
#
loop_
_entity_poly.entity_id
_entity_poly.type
_entity_poly.pdbx_seq_one_letter_code
_entity_poly.pdbx_strand_id
1 'polypeptide(L)' 'MAVCIGLQLNPVFSADMIRKSGNTFRATEEHIIYQMLLNSYYQNSIYECNEILQANNCKPLTKEE' A
#
# COMPACT_ATOMS: atom_id res chain seq x y z
N MET A 1 -0.54 -0.54 5.90
CA MET A 1 -0.76 -0.43 4.45
C MET A 1 -1.76 -1.47 3.93
N ALA A 2 -1.55 -2.78 4.16
CA ALA A 2 -2.50 -3.82 3.75
C ALA A 2 -3.95 -3.51 4.18
N VAL A 3 -4.15 -3.07 5.42
CA VAL A 3 -5.47 -2.62 5.93
C VAL A 3 -6.06 -1.47 5.10
N CYS A 4 -5.25 -0.50 4.68
CA CYS A 4 -5.73 0.65 3.92
C CYS A 4 -6.21 0.25 2.52
N ILE A 5 -5.50 -0.67 1.86
CA ILE A 5 -5.90 -1.21 0.55
C ILE A 5 -7.08 -2.17 0.68
N GLY A 6 -7.06 -3.07 1.66
CA GLY A 6 -8.16 -4.03 1.89
C GLY A 6 -9.50 -3.35 2.23
N LEU A 7 -9.45 -2.19 2.89
CA LEU A 7 -10.64 -1.36 3.17
C LEU A 7 -10.95 -0.35 2.05
N GLN A 8 -10.16 -0.34 0.98
CA GLN A 8 -10.25 0.62 -0.13
C GLN A 8 -10.38 2.08 0.35
N LEU A 9 -9.58 2.42 1.37
CA LEU A 9 -9.65 3.74 1.99
C LEU A 9 -9.13 4.80 1.03
N ASN A 10 -9.90 5.89 0.91
CA ASN A 10 -9.47 7.08 0.19
C ASN A 10 -8.05 7.50 0.65
N PRO A 11 -7.18 7.98 -0.26
CA PRO A 11 -5.78 8.31 0.05
C PRO A 11 -5.61 9.22 1.28
N VAL A 12 -6.55 10.16 1.49
CA VAL A 12 -6.53 11.07 2.64
C VAL A 12 -6.67 10.31 3.97
N PHE A 13 -7.59 9.35 4.04
CA PHE A 13 -7.79 8.53 5.23
C PHE A 13 -6.67 7.51 5.42
N SER A 14 -6.16 6.95 4.33
CA SER A 14 -4.99 6.06 4.35
C SER A 14 -3.77 6.76 4.93
N ALA A 15 -3.49 7.99 4.50
CA ALA A 15 -2.37 8.79 5.02
C ALA A 15 -2.54 9.14 6.52
N ASP A 16 -3.76 9.52 6.94
CA ASP A 16 -4.04 9.80 8.35
C ASP A 16 -3.87 8.55 9.23
N MET A 17 -4.35 7.39 8.76
CA MET A 17 -4.20 6.12 9.46
C MET A 17 -2.73 5.72 9.61
N ILE A 18 -1.95 5.85 8.53
CA ILE A 18 -0.50 5.55 8.56
C ILE A 18 0.20 6.47 9.57
N ARG A 19 -0.07 7.77 9.52
CA ARG A 19 0.47 8.75 10.49
C ARG A 19 0.10 8.39 11.93
N LYS A 20 -1.17 8.06 12.19
CA LYS A 20 -1.66 7.67 13.52
C LYS A 20 -1.04 6.36 14.03
N SER A 21 -0.68 5.45 13.13
CA SER A 21 0.01 4.20 13.49
C SER A 21 1.49 4.39 13.83
N GLY A 22 2.02 5.62 13.75
CA GLY A 22 3.44 5.91 13.97
C GLY A 22 4.35 5.50 12.81
N ASN A 23 3.77 5.01 11.70
CA ASN A 23 4.51 4.65 10.50
C ASN A 23 4.69 5.87 9.59
N THR A 24 5.82 5.90 8.88
CA THR A 24 6.14 6.98 7.92
C THR A 24 6.75 6.41 6.65
N PHE A 25 6.46 7.06 5.52
CA PHE A 25 7.10 6.75 4.26
C PHE A 25 8.50 7.35 4.23
N ARG A 26 9.51 6.48 4.28
CA ARG A 26 10.89 6.76 3.89
C ARG A 26 11.04 6.92 2.37
N ALA A 27 12.08 7.61 1.91
CA ALA A 27 12.41 7.77 0.49
C ALA A 27 13.14 6.53 -0.09
N THR A 28 12.57 5.34 0.12
CA THR A 28 13.04 4.08 -0.47
C THR A 28 12.13 3.70 -1.64
N GLU A 29 12.66 2.97 -2.63
CA GLU A 29 11.88 2.54 -3.81
C GLU A 29 10.59 1.80 -3.42
N GLU A 30 10.68 0.88 -2.45
CA GLU A 30 9.52 0.15 -1.91
C GLU A 30 8.43 1.10 -1.38
N HIS A 31 8.84 2.13 -0.64
CA HIS A 31 7.89 3.08 -0.06
C HIS A 31 7.30 4.05 -1.09
N ILE A 32 8.04 4.35 -2.16
CA ILE A 32 7.51 5.11 -3.31
C ILE A 32 6.41 4.31 -3.99
N ILE A 33 6.64 3.01 -4.23
CA ILE A 33 5.63 2.11 -4.78
C ILE A 33 4.42 2.02 -3.83
N TYR A 34 4.66 1.95 -2.52
CA TYR A 34 3.57 1.97 -1.53
C TYR A 34 2.72 3.24 -1.59
N GLN A 35 3.34 4.41 -1.74
CA GLN A 35 2.60 5.66 -1.93
C GLN A 35 1.84 5.67 -3.26
N MET A 36 2.42 5.16 -4.34
CA MET A 36 1.73 5.04 -5.63
C MET A 36 0.48 4.18 -5.51
N LEU A 37 0.58 3.02 -4.84
CA LEU A 37 -0.54 2.11 -4.65
C LEU A 37 -1.66 2.77 -3.83
N LEU A 38 -1.32 3.45 -2.74
CA LEU A 38 -2.32 4.12 -1.90
C LEU A 38 -2.99 5.33 -2.55
N ASN A 39 -2.31 5.99 -3.49
CA ASN A 39 -2.87 7.17 -4.16
C ASN A 39 -3.69 6.79 -5.40
N SER A 40 -3.24 5.80 -6.17
CA SER A 40 -3.80 5.51 -7.50
C SER A 40 -4.49 4.16 -7.61
N TYR A 41 -4.14 3.18 -6.76
CA TYR A 41 -4.63 1.80 -6.83
C TYR A 41 -5.35 1.34 -5.56
N TYR A 42 -5.75 2.28 -4.68
CA TYR A 42 -6.41 1.93 -3.42
C TYR A 42 -7.78 1.26 -3.63
N GLN A 43 -8.39 1.40 -4.81
CA GLN A 43 -9.65 0.74 -5.16
C GLN A 43 -9.45 -0.63 -5.84
N ASN A 44 -8.21 -0.97 -6.21
CA ASN A 44 -7.91 -2.27 -6.78
C ASN A 44 -7.91 -3.35 -5.69
N SER A 45 -8.02 -4.60 -6.13
CA SER A 45 -7.90 -5.72 -5.20
C SER A 45 -6.50 -5.78 -4.58
N ILE A 46 -6.41 -6.39 -3.40
CA ILE A 46 -5.12 -6.66 -2.76
C ILE A 46 -4.21 -7.53 -3.64
N TYR A 47 -4.80 -8.41 -4.45
CA TYR A 47 -4.10 -9.29 -5.38
C TYR A 47 -3.41 -8.49 -6.50
N GLU A 48 -4.12 -7.58 -7.16
CA GLU A 48 -3.54 -6.70 -8.17
C GLU A 48 -2.42 -5.83 -7.59
N CYS A 49 -2.60 -5.33 -6.36
CA CYS A 49 -1.54 -4.58 -5.67
C CYS A 49 -0.31 -5.44 -5.38
N ASN A 50 -0.51 -6.71 -5.01
CA ASN A 50 0.57 -7.67 -4.79
C ASN A 50 1.30 -8.00 -6.10
N GLU A 51 0.61 -8.13 -7.22
CA GLU A 51 1.23 -8.34 -8.53
C GLU A 51 2.15 -7.17 -8.92
N ILE A 52 1.69 -5.93 -8.70
CA ILE A 52 2.52 -4.72 -8.92
C ILE A 52 3.77 -4.74 -8.02
N LEU A 53 3.62 -5.15 -6.75
CA LEU A 53 4.75 -5.24 -5.83
C LEU A 53 5.75 -6.32 -6.26
N GLN A 54 5.27 -7.49 -6.65
CA GLN A 54 6.11 -8.59 -7.13
C GLN A 54 6.85 -8.21 -8.42
N ALA A 55 6.18 -7.52 -9.34
CA ALA A 55 6.80 -7.01 -10.58
C ALA A 55 7.95 -6.02 -10.32
N ASN A 56 7.93 -5.34 -9.15
CA ASN A 56 8.97 -4.42 -8.71
C ASN A 56 9.93 -5.03 -7.66
N ASN A 57 9.99 -6.36 -7.53
CA ASN A 57 10.81 -7.08 -6.54
C ASN A 57 10.53 -6.68 -5.07
N CYS A 58 9.35 -6.15 -4.78
CA CYS A 58 8.91 -5.77 -3.44
C CYS A 58 8.12 -6.90 -2.78
N LYS A 59 8.06 -6.88 -1.44
CA LYS A 59 7.29 -7.87 -0.70
C LYS A 59 5.78 -7.60 -0.82
N PRO A 60 4.95 -8.66 -0.97
CA PRO A 60 3.49 -8.50 -1.03
C PRO A 60 2.92 -8.00 0.30
N LEU A 61 1.76 -7.34 0.24
CA LEU A 61 1.09 -6.74 1.39
C LEU A 61 0.45 -7.78 2.32
N THR A 62 0.06 -8.92 1.76
CA THR A 62 -0.49 -10.07 2.51
C THR A 62 0.25 -11.31 2.05
N LYS A 63 0.37 -12.30 2.95
CA LYS A 63 0.69 -13.67 2.53
C LYS A 63 -0.60 -14.27 1.97
N GLU A 64 -0.53 -14.87 0.80
CA GLU A 64 -1.55 -15.82 0.35
C GLU A 64 -1.48 -17.04 1.27
N GLU A 65 -2.58 -17.36 1.95
CA GLU A 65 -2.82 -18.68 2.56
C GLU A 65 -3.66 -19.54 1.61
#